data_AF-A0A3S0ASC4-F1
#
_entry.id   AF-A0A3S0ASC4-F1
#
_cell.length_a   1.000
_cell.length_b   1.000
_cell.length_c   1.000
_cell.angle_alpha   90.00
_cell.angle_beta   90.00
_cell.angle_gamma   90.00
#
_symmetry.space_group_name_H-M   'P 1'
#
loop_
_entity.id
_entity.type
_entity.pdbx_description
1 polymer ?
#
loop_
_entity_poly.entity_id
_entity_poly.type
_entity_poly.pdbx_seq_one_letter_code
_entity_poly.pdbx_strand_id
1 'polypeptide(L)'
;MKMYILVRDDIPLGFAMVAVAHASLAGYLKFQSEPETQQWLSGPFFKAVCKANTKEFENAKQVADHVVLTESALGNQEVAIVFKPREQWPRMFKFLRLYKEPPLL
;
A
#
# COMPACT_ATOMS: atom_id res chain seq x y z
N MET A 1 6.37 -3.36 13.38
CA MET A 1 6.28 -2.33 12.31
C MET A 1 5.69 -2.93 11.04
N LYS A 2 4.90 -2.17 10.29
CA LYS A 2 4.29 -2.62 9.03
C LYS A 2 4.33 -1.54 7.95
N MET A 3 4.50 -1.97 6.70
CA MET A 3 4.24 -1.19 5.50
C MET A 3 2.79 -1.42 5.06
N TYR A 4 2.05 -0.36 4.80
CA TYR A 4 0.73 -0.47 4.18
C TYR A 4 0.84 -0.27 2.66
N ILE A 5 0.08 -1.08 1.93
CA ILE A 5 -0.17 -0.93 0.51
C ILE A 5 -1.69 -0.90 0.34
N LEU A 6 -2.23 0.18 -0.20
CA LEU A 6 -3.64 0.32 -0.48
C LEU A 6 -3.81 0.25 -1.99
N VAL A 7 -4.58 -0.73 -2.47
CA VAL A 7 -4.93 -0.90 -3.87
C VAL A 7 -6.35 -0.38 -4.05
N ARG A 8 -6.61 0.40 -5.10
CA ARG A 8 -7.98 0.81 -5.37
C ARG A 8 -8.85 -0.42 -5.66
N ASP A 9 -10.09 -0.41 -5.18
CA ASP A 9 -10.98 -1.56 -5.28
C ASP A 9 -11.63 -1.75 -6.65
N ASP A 10 -11.43 -0.80 -7.55
CA ASP A 10 -11.82 -0.84 -8.97
C ASP A 10 -10.75 -1.44 -9.90
N ILE A 11 -9.58 -1.83 -9.37
CA ILE A 11 -8.48 -2.39 -10.19
C ILE A 11 -8.67 -3.89 -10.43
N PRO A 12 -8.60 -4.37 -11.69
CA PRO A 12 -8.67 -5.80 -11.99
C PRO A 12 -7.56 -6.59 -11.29
N LEU A 13 -7.86 -7.83 -10.87
CA LEU A 13 -6.98 -8.63 -10.02
C LEU A 13 -5.54 -8.76 -10.57
N GLY A 14 -5.38 -9.00 -11.87
CA GLY A 14 -4.06 -9.12 -12.50
C GLY A 14 -3.21 -7.86 -12.31
N PHE A 15 -3.79 -6.69 -12.58
CA PHE A 15 -3.13 -5.40 -12.36
C PHE A 15 -2.92 -5.12 -10.88
N ALA A 16 -3.85 -5.50 -10.00
CA ALA A 16 -3.70 -5.34 -8.56
C ALA A 16 -2.49 -6.10 -8.01
N MET A 17 -2.24 -7.33 -8.48
CA MET A 17 -1.08 -8.12 -8.05
C MET A 17 0.25 -7.48 -8.48
N VAL A 18 0.33 -7.03 -9.74
CA VAL A 18 1.51 -6.33 -10.26
C VAL A 18 1.72 -5.00 -9.52
N ALA A 19 0.64 -4.24 -9.31
CA ALA A 19 0.68 -2.98 -8.57
C ALA A 19 1.19 -3.17 -7.13
N VAL A 20 0.80 -4.24 -6.42
CA VAL A 20 1.31 -4.54 -5.07
C VAL A 20 2.82 -4.84 -5.10
N ALA A 21 3.30 -5.58 -6.10
CA ALA A 21 4.73 -5.87 -6.25
C ALA A 21 5.53 -4.59 -6.53
N HIS A 22 5.08 -3.76 -7.49
CA HIS A 22 5.68 -2.47 -7.78
C HIS A 22 5.66 -1.55 -6.57
N ALA A 23 4.53 -1.49 -5.86
CA ALA A 23 4.35 -0.67 -4.67
C ALA A 23 5.35 -1.04 -3.57
N SER A 24 5.53 -2.32 -3.27
CA SER A 24 6.53 -2.76 -2.29
C SER A 24 7.95 -2.32 -2.67
N LEU A 25 8.35 -2.48 -3.93
CA LEU A 25 9.69 -2.12 -4.39
C LEU A 25 9.88 -0.60 -4.44
N ALA A 26 8.92 0.14 -4.98
CA ALA A 26 8.95 1.59 -5.06
C ALA A 26 9.00 2.24 -3.67
N GLY A 27 8.21 1.72 -2.72
CA GLY A 27 8.26 2.16 -1.33
C GLY A 27 9.62 1.89 -0.69
N TYR A 28 10.19 0.71 -0.89
CA TYR A 28 11.55 0.41 -0.42
C TYR A 28 12.58 1.36 -1.03
N LEU A 29 12.65 1.47 -2.36
CA LEU A 29 13.63 2.32 -3.04
C LEU A 29 13.54 3.79 -2.61
N LYS A 30 12.31 4.30 -2.40
CA LYS A 30 12.09 5.68 -1.96
C LYS A 30 12.57 5.92 -0.53
N PHE A 31 12.39 4.96 0.37
CA PHE A 31 12.60 5.13 1.81
C PHE A 31 13.72 4.25 2.38
N GLN A 32 14.57 3.64 1.54
CA GLN A 32 15.57 2.67 2.00
C GLN A 32 16.60 3.27 2.95
N SER A 33 16.91 4.57 2.88
CA SER A 33 17.84 5.21 3.81
C SER A 33 17.24 5.49 5.19
N GLU A 34 15.93 5.33 5.35
CA GLU A 34 15.22 5.66 6.58
C GLU A 34 15.42 4.57 7.65
N PRO A 35 15.69 4.94 8.92
CA PRO A 35 15.89 3.97 10.00
C PRO A 35 14.73 3.00 10.18
N GLU A 36 13.49 3.48 10.05
CA GLU A 36 12.29 2.63 10.16
C GLU A 36 12.24 1.60 9.03
N THR A 37 12.67 1.97 7.82
CA THR A 37 12.72 1.02 6.69
C THR A 37 13.77 -0.05 6.94
N GLN A 38 14.94 0.31 7.48
CA GLN A 38 16.00 -0.64 7.81
C GLN A 38 15.59 -1.59 8.93
N GLN A 39 14.96 -1.08 10.00
CA GLN A 39 14.43 -1.92 11.09
C GLN A 39 13.29 -2.83 10.60
N TRP A 40 12.47 -2.35 9.67
CA TRP A 40 11.39 -3.14 9.09
C TRP A 40 11.94 -4.29 8.25
N LEU A 41 12.99 -4.01 7.47
CA LEU A 41 13.70 -4.98 6.62
C LEU A 41 14.45 -6.03 7.44
N SER A 42 15.07 -5.66 8.56
CA SER A 42 15.76 -6.60 9.44
C SER A 42 14.81 -7.49 10.26
N GLY A 43 13.52 -7.15 10.31
CA GLY A 43 12.47 -7.92 10.95
C GLY A 43 11.68 -8.79 9.96
N PRO A 44 10.39 -9.08 10.27
CA PRO A 44 9.55 -9.92 9.42
C PRO A 44 9.11 -9.25 8.11
N PHE A 45 9.54 -8.00 7.86
CA PHE A 45 9.25 -7.27 6.63
C PHE A 45 7.75 -7.20 6.29
N PHE A 46 6.91 -7.11 7.34
CA PHE A 46 5.46 -7.29 7.28
C PHE A 46 4.77 -6.21 6.43
N LYS A 47 3.84 -6.65 5.59
CA LYS A 47 3.02 -5.79 4.71
C LYS A 47 1.56 -6.05 4.98
N ALA A 48 0.77 -4.97 5.05
CA ALA A 48 -0.67 -5.03 5.06
C ALA A 48 -1.19 -4.51 3.71
N VAL A 49 -1.72 -5.41 2.89
CA VAL A 49 -2.37 -5.04 1.63
C VAL A 49 -3.85 -4.83 1.88
N CYS A 50 -4.37 -3.67 1.52
CA CYS A 50 -5.76 -3.27 1.73
C CYS A 50 -6.43 -2.89 0.42
N LYS A 51 -7.75 -3.09 0.36
CA LYS A 51 -8.60 -2.47 -0.66
C LYS A 51 -9.02 -1.09 -0.17
N ALA A 52 -8.96 -0.09 -1.04
CA ALA A 52 -9.42 1.27 -0.78
C ALA A 52 -10.42 1.68 -1.85
N ASN A 53 -11.58 2.18 -1.47
CA ASN A 53 -12.45 2.88 -2.41
C ASN A 53 -11.85 4.25 -2.77
N THR A 54 -12.44 4.96 -3.73
CA THR A 54 -11.97 6.28 -4.17
C THR A 54 -11.75 7.26 -3.00
N LYS A 55 -12.71 7.36 -2.07
CA LYS A 55 -12.61 8.28 -0.93
C LYS A 55 -11.48 7.89 0.03
N GLU A 56 -11.35 6.61 0.33
CA GLU A 56 -10.26 6.09 1.17
C GLU A 56 -8.89 6.32 0.54
N PHE A 57 -8.78 6.14 -0.78
CA PHE A 57 -7.55 6.35 -1.55
C PHE A 57 -7.14 7.84 -1.55
N GLU A 58 -8.07 8.76 -1.79
CA GLU A 58 -7.78 10.21 -1.73
C GLU A 58 -7.40 10.67 -0.31
N ASN A 59 -8.08 10.16 0.72
CA ASN A 59 -7.72 10.45 2.11
C ASN A 59 -6.33 9.89 2.46
N ALA A 60 -5.99 8.71 1.94
CA ALA A 60 -4.71 8.07 2.16
C ALA A 60 -3.54 8.89 1.59
N LYS A 61 -3.72 9.65 0.51
CA LYS A 61 -2.71 10.58 -0.02
C LYS A 61 -2.38 11.73 0.93
N GLN A 62 -3.25 12.05 1.90
CA GLN A 62 -2.97 13.08 2.90
C GLN A 62 -2.01 12.61 4.00
N VAL A 63 -1.69 11.32 4.03
CA VAL A 63 -0.74 10.74 4.99
C VAL A 63 0.66 10.85 4.40
N ALA A 64 1.60 11.39 5.17
CA ALA A 64 2.99 11.60 4.74
C ALA A 64 3.69 10.30 4.31
N ASP A 65 4.89 10.44 3.74
CA ASP A 65 5.83 9.37 3.35
C ASP A 65 5.15 8.25 2.56
N HIS A 66 4.58 8.62 1.42
CA HIS A 66 3.93 7.69 0.51
C HIS A 66 4.48 7.80 -0.91
N VAL A 67 4.18 6.79 -1.71
CA VAL A 67 4.37 6.77 -3.16
C VAL A 67 3.07 6.32 -3.80
N VAL A 68 2.58 7.09 -4.77
CA VAL A 68 1.43 6.71 -5.60
C VAL A 68 1.94 6.03 -6.87
N LEU A 69 1.31 4.91 -7.24
CA LEU A 69 1.66 4.12 -8.42
C LEU A 69 0.56 4.29 -9.47
N THR A 70 0.97 4.46 -10.73
CA THR A 70 0.09 4.53 -11.90
C THR A 70 0.31 3.33 -12.83
N GLU A 71 -0.70 3.01 -13.63
CA GLU A 71 -0.65 1.93 -14.62
C GLU A 71 -0.98 2.47 -16.02
N SER A 72 -0.03 2.38 -16.95
CA SER A 72 -0.17 2.95 -18.29
C SER A 72 -1.17 2.19 -19.14
N ALA A 73 -1.30 0.87 -18.95
CA ALA A 73 -2.32 0.05 -19.62
C ALA A 73 -3.75 0.43 -19.21
N LEU A 74 -3.91 1.17 -18.11
CA LEU A 74 -5.18 1.73 -17.63
C LEU A 74 -5.24 3.26 -17.83
N GLY A 75 -4.53 3.79 -18.84
CA GLY A 75 -4.55 5.23 -19.14
C GLY A 75 -3.81 6.09 -18.11
N ASN A 76 -2.76 5.55 -17.48
CA ASN A 76 -2.01 6.16 -16.38
C ASN A 76 -2.87 6.41 -15.12
N GLN A 77 -3.95 5.65 -14.95
CA GLN A 77 -4.74 5.67 -13.73
C GLN A 77 -3.87 5.30 -12.53
N GLU A 78 -4.04 6.00 -11.40
CA GLU A 78 -3.48 5.59 -10.12
C GLU A 78 -4.10 4.27 -9.68
N VAL A 79 -3.28 3.29 -9.29
CA VAL A 79 -3.73 1.92 -8.98
C VAL A 79 -3.46 1.51 -7.55
N ALA A 80 -2.39 2.05 -6.96
CA ALA A 80 -1.99 1.72 -5.59
C ALA A 80 -1.25 2.89 -4.95
N ILE A 81 -1.23 2.90 -3.62
CA ILE A 81 -0.41 3.79 -2.80
C ILE A 81 0.30 2.95 -1.73
N VAL A 82 1.60 3.16 -1.59
CA VAL A 82 2.44 2.53 -0.56
C VAL A 82 2.96 3.59 0.38
N PHE A 83 3.23 3.19 1.62
CA PHE A 83 3.77 4.08 2.62
C PHE A 83 5.09 3.56 3.20
N LYS A 84 5.94 4.47 3.68
CA LYS A 84 7.07 4.13 4.55
C LYS A 84 6.57 3.23 5.70
N PRO A 85 7.27 2.14 6.05
CA PRO A 85 6.89 1.33 7.19
C PRO A 85 6.94 2.15 8.48
N ARG A 86 5.96 1.93 9.36
CA ARG A 86 5.85 2.62 10.65
C ARG A 86 5.42 1.67 11.75
N GLU A 87 5.82 2.02 12.97
CA GLU A 87 5.32 1.35 14.18
C GLU A 87 3.89 1.77 14.50
N GLN A 88 3.64 3.08 14.53
CA GLN A 88 2.33 3.65 14.78
C GLN A 88 1.70 4.17 13.48
N TRP A 89 0.42 3.86 13.30
CA TRP A 89 -0.37 4.28 12.14
C TRP A 89 -1.54 5.14 12.57
N PRO A 90 -1.97 6.11 11.74
CA PRO A 90 -3.20 6.85 11.98
C PRO A 90 -4.37 5.89 12.22
N ARG A 91 -5.27 6.24 13.14
CA ARG A 91 -6.37 5.37 13.59
C ARG A 91 -7.18 4.76 12.44
N MET A 92 -7.39 5.52 11.36
CA MET A 92 -8.11 5.05 10.16
C MET A 92 -7.54 3.76 9.55
N PHE A 93 -6.22 3.52 9.63
CA PHE A 93 -5.57 2.35 9.03
C PHE A 93 -5.97 1.03 9.71
N LYS A 94 -6.48 1.10 10.94
CA LYS A 94 -7.01 -0.08 11.66
C LYS A 94 -8.35 -0.56 11.09
N PHE A 95 -9.06 0.30 10.37
CA PHE A 95 -10.38 0.01 9.80
C PHE A 95 -10.32 -0.26 8.29
N LEU A 96 -9.15 -0.17 7.67
CA LEU A 96 -8.98 -0.52 6.26
C LEU A 96 -9.29 -2.00 6.04
N ARG A 97 -10.04 -2.27 4.97
CA ARG A 97 -10.38 -3.63 4.56
C ARG A 97 -9.15 -4.31 3.95
N LEU A 98 -8.72 -5.42 4.55
CA LEU A 98 -7.64 -6.23 3.99
C LEU A 98 -8.01 -6.74 2.59
N TYR A 99 -7.03 -6.77 1.69
CA TYR A 99 -7.12 -7.40 0.38
C TYR A 99 -7.02 -8.91 0.58
N LYS A 100 -8.14 -9.53 0.95
CA LYS A 100 -8.27 -10.98 1.13
C LYS A 100 -9.60 -11.44 0.55
N GLU A 101 -9.68 -12.74 0.30
CA GLU A 101 -10.96 -13.36 -0.01
C GLU A 101 -11.94 -13.19 1.17
N PRO A 102 -13.24 -13.03 0.89
CA PRO A 102 -14.24 -13.20 1.93
C PRO A 102 -14.11 -14.60 2.54
N PRO A 103 -14.45 -14.79 3.83
CA PRO A 103 -14.53 -16.11 4.41
C PRO A 103 -15.41 -17.01 3.53
N LEU A 104 -14.98 -18.24 3.29
CA LEU A 104 -15.86 -19.26 2.72
C LEU A 104 -17.05 -19.44 3.68
N LEU A 105 -18.26 -19.29 3.15
CA LEU A 105 -19.50 -19.55 3.87
C LEU A 105 -19.73 -21.04 4.07
#